data_AF-A0A9W6DAQ5-F1
#
_entry.id   AF-A0A9W6DAQ5-F1
#
_cell.length_a   1.000
_cell.length_b   1.000
_cell.length_c   1.000
_cell.angle_alpha   90.00
_cell.angle_beta   90.00
_cell.angle_gamma   90.00
#
_symmetry.space_group_name_H-M   'P 1'
#
loop_
_entity.id
_entity.type
_entity.pdbx_description
1 polymer ?
#
loop_
_entity_poly.entity_id
_entity_poly.type
_entity_poly.pdbx_seq_one_letter_code
_entity_poly.pdbx_strand_id
1 'polypeptide(L)'
;MTTEHGLWYINFGVKVPTPEKESKAFYESGPTGDGEIYTICEYSDKNFQRLINMSIWKEINSQTDIDLISDRINTIKNWITNNGTKNNDLFLKYPVPINKSNLYYLKSKDSDGFFLLICNKQSNKLYGLELTN
;
A
#
# COMPACT_ATOMS: atom_id res chain seq x y z
N MET A 1 -12.80 -11.23 13.33
CA MET A 1 -11.81 -11.19 12.23
C MET A 1 -11.41 -9.74 12.04
N THR A 2 -10.12 -9.45 12.15
CA THR A 2 -9.58 -8.11 11.88
C THR A 2 -9.24 -8.05 10.38
N THR A 3 -9.71 -7.02 9.68
CA THR A 3 -9.36 -6.75 8.28
C THR A 3 -7.98 -6.11 8.18
N GLU A 4 -7.31 -6.22 7.04
CA GLU A 4 -5.97 -5.64 6.90
C GLU A 4 -5.99 -4.12 7.00
N HIS A 5 -6.97 -3.47 6.37
CA HIS A 5 -7.14 -2.01 6.54
C HIS A 5 -7.44 -1.60 7.99
N GLY A 6 -7.93 -2.53 8.82
CA GLY A 6 -8.12 -2.33 10.25
C GLY A 6 -6.79 -2.37 11.03
N LEU A 7 -5.86 -3.22 10.61
CA LEU A 7 -4.51 -3.31 11.20
C LEU A 7 -3.67 -2.06 10.93
N TRP A 8 -3.92 -1.33 9.84
CA TRP A 8 -3.21 -0.06 9.57
C TRP A 8 -3.42 1.01 10.65
N TYR A 9 -4.57 1.01 11.33
CA TYR A 9 -4.78 1.90 12.46
C TYR A 9 -3.93 1.50 13.65
N ILE A 10 -3.83 0.20 13.92
CA ILE A 10 -3.07 -0.34 15.05
C ILE A 10 -1.57 -0.14 14.81
N ASN A 11 -1.08 -0.46 13.61
CA ASN A 11 0.35 -0.46 13.30
C ASN A 11 0.87 0.93 12.90
N PHE A 12 0.04 1.73 12.21
CA PHE A 12 0.50 2.98 11.61
C PHE A 12 -0.28 4.22 12.06
N GLY A 13 -1.37 4.05 12.81
CA GLY A 13 -2.26 5.15 13.20
C GLY A 13 -3.16 5.64 12.06
N VAL A 14 -3.28 4.88 10.96
CA VAL A 14 -4.04 5.27 9.77
C VAL A 14 -5.38 4.56 9.76
N LYS A 15 -6.46 5.31 10.04
CA LYS A 15 -7.83 4.82 9.94
C LYS A 15 -8.46 5.24 8.61
N VAL A 16 -8.58 4.30 7.68
CA VAL A 16 -9.29 4.51 6.42
C VAL A 16 -10.77 4.11 6.54
N PRO A 17 -11.67 4.63 5.66
CA PRO A 17 -13.03 4.11 5.55
C PRO A 17 -13.03 2.61 5.22
N THR A 18 -14.14 1.93 5.51
CA THR A 18 -14.31 0.52 5.13
C THR A 18 -14.44 0.39 3.60
N PRO A 19 -13.65 -0.45 2.93
CA PRO A 19 -13.80 -0.71 1.50
C PRO A 19 -14.99 -1.62 1.21
N GLU A 20 -15.47 -1.62 -0.03
CA GLU A 20 -16.46 -2.59 -0.51
C GLU A 20 -15.82 -3.97 -0.68
N LYS A 21 -14.54 -3.99 -1.04
CA LYS A 21 -13.76 -5.20 -1.21
C LYS A 21 -12.31 -4.99 -0.81
N GLU A 22 -11.78 -5.94 -0.06
CA GLU A 22 -10.36 -6.04 0.29
C GLU A 22 -9.80 -7.31 -0.36
N SER A 23 -8.63 -7.20 -0.99
CA SER A 23 -7.92 -8.33 -1.60
C SER A 23 -6.45 -8.26 -1.20
N LYS A 24 -5.94 -9.32 -0.57
CA LYS A 24 -4.50 -9.48 -0.37
C LYS A 24 -3.89 -9.98 -1.67
N ALA A 25 -3.19 -9.10 -2.38
CA ALA A 25 -2.41 -9.48 -3.56
C ALA A 25 -1.20 -10.33 -3.14
N PHE A 26 -0.62 -10.03 -1.97
CA PHE A 26 0.45 -10.80 -1.35
C PHE A 26 0.38 -10.71 0.17
N TYR A 27 0.77 -11.81 0.83
CA TYR A 27 0.95 -11.88 2.27
C TYR A 27 2.00 -12.94 2.57
N GLU A 28 3.05 -12.55 3.27
CA GLU A 28 4.02 -13.47 3.85
C GLU A 28 4.28 -13.04 5.28
N SER A 29 4.20 -14.00 6.21
CA SER A 29 4.46 -13.76 7.63
C SER A 29 5.84 -14.29 7.98
N GLY A 30 6.68 -13.43 8.54
CA GLY A 30 7.90 -13.82 9.21
C GLY A 30 7.65 -14.62 10.49
N PRO A 31 8.69 -15.23 11.08
CA PRO A 31 8.59 -16.11 12.24
C PRO A 31 7.99 -15.44 13.49
N THR A 32 8.10 -14.11 13.58
CA THR A 32 7.63 -13.29 14.71
C THR A 32 6.22 -12.72 14.52
N GLY A 33 5.58 -12.98 13.38
CA GLY A 33 4.26 -12.42 13.05
C GLY A 33 4.30 -11.03 12.41
N ASP A 34 5.49 -10.42 12.30
CA ASP A 34 5.75 -9.34 11.33
C ASP A 34 5.66 -9.91 9.90
N GLY A 35 5.24 -9.12 8.92
CA GLY A 35 5.03 -9.66 7.58
C GLY A 35 4.81 -8.62 6.49
N GLU A 36 5.09 -9.04 5.26
CA GLU A 36 5.01 -8.24 4.07
C GLU A 36 3.65 -8.41 3.44
N ILE A 37 2.97 -7.28 3.28
CA ILE A 37 1.58 -7.26 2.86
C ILE A 37 1.44 -6.32 1.67
N TYR A 38 0.86 -6.84 0.59
CA TYR A 38 0.31 -6.02 -0.48
C TYR A 38 -1.19 -6.23 -0.53
N THR A 39 -1.94 -5.19 -0.12
CA THR A 39 -3.39 -5.18 -0.06
C THR A 39 -3.96 -4.19 -1.08
N ILE A 40 -5.05 -4.58 -1.73
CA ILE A 40 -5.83 -3.75 -2.64
C ILE A 40 -7.24 -3.61 -2.08
N CYS A 41 -7.66 -2.37 -1.85
CA CYS A 41 -8.99 -2.03 -1.37
C CYS A 41 -9.76 -1.29 -2.47
N GLU A 42 -10.95 -1.78 -2.80
CA GLU A 42 -11.87 -1.19 -3.77
C GLU A 42 -13.02 -0.49 -3.01
N TYR A 43 -13.32 0.77 -3.35
CA TYR A 43 -14.28 1.59 -2.62
C TYR A 43 -15.48 1.98 -3.48
N SER A 44 -16.66 2.07 -2.86
CA SER A 44 -17.79 2.81 -3.40
C SER A 44 -17.47 4.30 -3.44
N ASP A 45 -18.10 5.05 -4.35
CA ASP A 45 -17.86 6.49 -4.51
C ASP A 45 -17.98 7.24 -3.18
N LYS A 46 -19.02 6.94 -2.39
CA LYS A 46 -19.24 7.57 -1.08
C LYS A 46 -18.05 7.37 -0.12
N ASN A 47 -17.56 6.14 0.01
CA ASN A 47 -16.44 5.86 0.91
C ASN A 47 -15.11 6.33 0.31
N PHE A 48 -14.98 6.35 -1.02
CA PHE A 48 -13.81 6.89 -1.69
C PHE A 48 -13.68 8.41 -1.51
N GLN A 49 -14.79 9.16 -1.57
CA GLN A 49 -14.79 10.59 -1.28
C GLN A 49 -14.34 10.87 0.17
N ARG A 50 -14.75 10.03 1.12
CA ARG A 50 -14.27 10.13 2.51
C ARG A 50 -12.78 9.83 2.62
N LEU A 51 -12.28 8.86 1.85
CA LEU A 51 -10.87 8.50 1.80
C LEU A 51 -10.03 9.67 1.29
N ILE A 52 -10.33 10.23 0.12
CA ILE A 52 -9.51 11.29 -0.49
C ILE A 52 -9.54 12.62 0.28
N ASN A 53 -10.57 12.86 1.10
CA ASN A 53 -10.69 14.05 1.95
C ASN A 53 -9.92 13.94 3.28
N MET A 54 -9.22 12.84 3.53
CA MET A 54 -8.36 12.71 4.72
C MET A 54 -7.12 13.60 4.61
N SER A 55 -6.68 14.19 5.73
CA SER A 55 -5.52 15.10 5.76
C SER A 55 -4.15 14.41 5.70
N ILE A 56 -4.11 13.09 5.50
CA ILE A 56 -2.87 12.30 5.48
C ILE A 56 -2.17 12.33 4.12
N TRP A 57 -2.89 12.75 3.08
CA TRP A 57 -2.43 12.59 1.71
C TRP A 57 -1.40 13.63 1.30
N LYS A 58 -0.43 13.17 0.51
CA LYS A 58 0.40 13.98 -0.36
C LYS A 58 0.00 13.73 -1.81
N GLU A 59 0.02 14.78 -2.63
CA GLU A 59 -0.14 14.63 -4.07
C GLU A 59 1.18 14.20 -4.70
N ILE A 60 1.11 13.32 -5.71
CA ILE A 60 2.26 13.04 -6.57
C ILE A 60 2.35 14.18 -7.59
N ASN A 61 3.18 15.21 -7.34
CA ASN A 61 3.24 16.38 -8.22
C ASN A 61 4.57 16.51 -8.98
N SER A 62 5.61 15.84 -8.51
CA SER A 62 6.97 15.94 -9.05
C SER A 62 7.50 14.59 -9.54
N GLN A 63 8.58 14.64 -10.34
CA GLN A 63 9.33 13.43 -10.68
C GLN A 63 9.98 12.82 -9.42
N THR A 64 10.42 13.66 -8.48
CA THR A 64 10.99 13.22 -7.20
C THR A 64 10.01 12.38 -6.38
N ASP A 65 8.72 12.72 -6.36
CA ASP A 65 7.71 11.88 -5.70
C ASP A 65 7.57 10.52 -6.40
N ILE A 66 7.56 10.52 -7.73
CA ILE A 66 7.47 9.30 -8.53
C ILE A 66 8.68 8.40 -8.26
N ASP A 67 9.89 8.96 -8.25
CA ASP A 67 11.13 8.23 -8.00
C ASP A 67 11.12 7.63 -6.59
N LEU A 68 10.78 8.42 -5.56
CA LEU A 68 10.67 7.96 -4.18
C LEU A 68 9.69 6.78 -4.03
N ILE A 69 8.50 6.90 -4.63
CA ILE A 69 7.46 5.87 -4.54
C ILE A 69 7.88 4.61 -5.32
N SER A 70 8.47 4.80 -6.51
CA SER A 70 8.97 3.71 -7.35
C SER A 70 10.08 2.94 -6.63
N ASP A 71 10.98 3.63 -5.95
CA ASP A 71 12.03 3.02 -5.14
C ASP A 71 11.43 2.13 -4.04
N ARG A 72 10.42 2.61 -3.32
CA ARG A 72 9.74 1.82 -2.27
C ARG A 72 9.05 0.58 -2.85
N ILE A 73 8.35 0.71 -3.97
CA ILE A 73 7.73 -0.44 -4.65
C ILE A 73 8.79 -1.44 -5.12
N ASN A 74 9.91 -0.96 -5.66
CA ASN A 74 11.03 -1.81 -6.06
C ASN A 74 11.68 -2.52 -4.88
N THR A 75 11.80 -1.87 -3.71
CA THR A 75 12.29 -2.52 -2.48
C THR A 75 11.43 -3.72 -2.11
N ILE A 76 10.10 -3.56 -2.07
CA ILE A 76 9.19 -4.69 -1.78
C ILE A 76 9.26 -5.76 -2.86
N LYS A 77 9.29 -5.36 -4.14
CA LYS A 77 9.42 -6.31 -5.24
C LYS A 77 10.68 -7.16 -5.11
N ASN A 78 11.81 -6.52 -4.86
CA ASN A 78 13.09 -7.21 -4.67
C ASN A 78 13.06 -8.11 -3.44
N TRP A 79 12.47 -7.65 -2.33
CA TRP A 79 12.31 -8.46 -1.13
C TRP A 79 11.47 -9.71 -1.42
N ILE A 80 10.30 -9.57 -2.06
CA ILE A 80 9.41 -10.69 -2.42
C ILE A 80 10.11 -11.66 -3.36
N THR A 81 10.87 -11.17 -4.34
CA THR A 81 11.62 -12.02 -5.27
C THR A 81 12.75 -12.80 -4.57
N ASN A 82 13.42 -12.20 -3.59
CA ASN A 82 14.58 -12.80 -2.93
C ASN A 82 14.22 -13.70 -1.74
N ASN A 83 13.20 -13.33 -0.97
CA ASN A 83 12.85 -13.98 0.29
C ASN A 83 11.54 -14.77 0.22
N GLY A 84 10.62 -14.37 -0.66
CA GLY A 84 9.30 -14.97 -0.71
C GLY A 84 9.19 -16.21 -1.59
N THR A 85 8.04 -16.89 -1.50
CA THR A 85 7.71 -18.04 -2.37
C THR A 85 7.51 -17.60 -3.82
N LYS A 86 8.62 -17.43 -4.56
CA LYS A 86 8.75 -17.36 -6.04
C LYS A 86 7.52 -16.84 -6.80
N ASN A 87 7.10 -15.60 -6.53
CA ASN A 87 6.01 -14.97 -7.30
C ASN A 87 6.53 -13.76 -8.10
N ASN A 88 7.43 -14.03 -9.04
CA ASN A 88 8.07 -13.00 -9.88
C ASN A 88 7.07 -12.18 -10.71
N ASP A 89 5.84 -12.67 -10.87
CA ASP A 89 4.80 -12.05 -11.68
C ASP A 89 3.76 -11.27 -10.86
N LEU A 90 3.93 -11.17 -9.53
CA LEU A 90 2.96 -10.51 -8.65
C LEU A 90 2.60 -9.09 -9.12
N PHE A 91 3.61 -8.27 -9.40
CA PHE A 91 3.44 -6.88 -9.84
C PHE A 91 3.05 -6.76 -11.32
N LEU A 92 3.16 -7.84 -12.11
CA LEU A 92 2.57 -7.90 -13.45
C LEU A 92 1.06 -8.15 -13.35
N LYS A 93 0.65 -9.03 -12.44
CA LYS A 93 -0.77 -9.36 -12.20
C LYS A 93 -1.51 -8.24 -11.45
N TYR A 94 -0.83 -7.57 -10.54
CA TYR A 94 -1.38 -6.52 -9.68
C TYR A 94 -0.51 -5.27 -9.71
N PRO A 95 -0.45 -4.55 -10.85
CA PRO A 95 0.37 -3.35 -10.98
C PRO A 95 -0.09 -2.28 -9.99
N VAL A 96 0.88 -1.62 -9.39
CA VAL A 96 0.65 -0.47 -8.52
C VAL A 96 0.69 0.79 -9.40
N PRO A 97 -0.42 1.54 -9.54
CA PRO A 97 -0.45 2.72 -10.38
C PRO A 97 0.33 3.86 -9.72
N ILE A 98 1.27 4.46 -10.44
CA ILE A 98 2.02 5.64 -10.00
C ILE A 98 1.91 6.68 -11.09
N ASN A 99 1.09 7.71 -10.88
CA ASN A 99 1.03 8.85 -11.78
C ASN A 99 0.62 10.11 -11.02
N LYS A 100 0.75 11.27 -11.70
CA LYS A 100 0.49 12.58 -11.08
C LYS A 100 -0.96 12.83 -10.65
N SER A 101 -1.89 11.95 -11.02
CA SER A 101 -3.28 12.01 -10.57
C SER A 101 -3.53 11.16 -9.32
N ASN A 102 -2.51 10.56 -8.71
CA ASN A 102 -2.67 9.75 -7.51
C ASN A 102 -2.24 10.52 -6.25
N LEU A 103 -2.76 10.08 -5.12
CA LEU A 103 -2.32 10.54 -3.80
C LEU A 103 -1.49 9.43 -3.15
N TYR A 104 -0.57 9.81 -2.28
CA TYR A 104 0.19 8.83 -1.50
C TYR A 104 0.31 9.23 -0.04
N TYR A 105 0.51 8.24 0.81
CA TYR A 105 0.96 8.40 2.18
C TYR A 105 2.12 7.44 2.40
N LEU A 106 3.21 7.95 2.95
CA LEU A 106 4.41 7.16 3.24
C LEU A 106 4.82 7.43 4.68
N LYS A 107 4.99 6.34 5.44
CA LYS A 107 5.53 6.36 6.80
C LYS A 107 6.65 5.34 6.92
N SER A 108 7.84 5.80 7.30
CA SER A 108 8.93 4.92 7.69
C SER A 108 8.68 4.35 9.09
N LYS A 109 9.09 3.11 9.33
CA LYS A 109 9.02 2.43 10.63
C LYS A 109 10.42 2.33 11.25
N ASP A 110 11.34 1.66 10.54
CA ASP A 110 12.74 1.41 10.95
C ASP A 110 13.69 1.66 9.77
N SER A 111 14.97 1.22 9.85
CA SER A 111 16.03 1.48 8.86
C SER A 111 15.57 1.29 7.41
N ASP A 112 14.86 0.18 7.16
CA ASP A 112 14.37 -0.23 5.84
C ASP A 112 12.85 -0.51 5.81
N GLY A 113 12.19 -0.52 6.97
CA GLY A 113 10.76 -0.80 7.09
C GLY A 113 9.90 0.41 6.78
N PHE A 114 8.81 0.21 6.05
CA PHE A 114 7.89 1.29 5.70
C PHE A 114 6.46 0.80 5.45
N PHE A 115 5.54 1.77 5.48
CA PHE A 115 4.17 1.63 5.06
C PHE A 115 3.82 2.68 4.01
N LEU A 116 3.40 2.21 2.85
CA LEU A 116 3.05 3.02 1.69
C LEU A 116 1.60 2.77 1.32
N LEU A 117 0.83 3.85 1.24
CA LEU A 117 -0.50 3.86 0.67
C LEU A 117 -0.48 4.65 -0.63
N ILE A 118 -1.09 4.11 -1.68
CA ILE A 118 -1.32 4.81 -2.94
C ILE A 118 -2.82 4.81 -3.24
N CYS A 119 -3.39 6.00 -3.35
CA CYS A 119 -4.80 6.21 -3.65
C CYS A 119 -4.96 6.60 -5.12
N ASN A 120 -5.52 5.69 -5.91
CA ASN A 120 -5.82 5.93 -7.32
C ASN A 120 -7.22 6.53 -7.47
N LYS A 121 -7.26 7.83 -7.78
CA LYS A 121 -8.48 8.61 -8.00
C LYS A 121 -9.32 8.17 -9.19
N GLN A 122 -8.74 7.49 -10.19
CA GLN A 122 -9.45 7.08 -11.39
C GLN A 122 -10.20 5.76 -11.23
N SER A 123 -9.69 4.88 -10.36
CA SER A 123 -10.25 3.53 -10.18
C SER A 123 -10.93 3.33 -8.83
N ASN A 124 -10.98 4.36 -7.98
CA ASN A 124 -11.45 4.29 -6.59
C ASN A 124 -10.76 3.18 -5.76
N LYS A 125 -9.46 2.97 -6.01
CA LYS A 125 -8.66 1.94 -5.35
C LYS A 125 -7.61 2.54 -4.44
N LEU A 126 -7.38 1.85 -3.33
CA LEU A 126 -6.27 2.09 -2.43
C LEU A 126 -5.36 0.87 -2.43
N TYR A 127 -4.08 1.10 -2.61
CA TYR A 127 -3.04 0.08 -2.59
C TYR A 127 -2.23 0.29 -1.32
N GLY A 128 -2.19 -0.70 -0.44
CA GLY A 128 -1.37 -0.69 0.77
C GLY A 128 -0.21 -1.66 0.64
N LEU A 129 1.00 -1.14 0.83
CA LEU A 129 2.24 -1.89 0.77
C LEU A 129 2.96 -1.72 2.10
N GLU A 130 3.23 -2.83 2.77
CA GLU A 130 3.88 -2.90 4.07
C GLU A 130 5.14 -3.77 3.97
N LEU A 131 6.26 -3.22 4.46
CA LEU A 131 7.50 -3.94 4.68
C LEU A 131 7.91 -3.71 6.14
N THR A 132 7.89 -4.77 6.93
CA THR A 132 8.32 -4.77 8.33
C THR A 132 9.51 -5.69 8.48
N ASN A 133 10.71 -5.11 8.47
CA ASN A 133 11.95 -5.80 8.84
C ASN A 133 12.10 -5.88 10.36
#